data_AF-A0A5C9DKV5-F1
#
_entry.id   AF-A0A5C9DKV5-F1
#
_cell.length_a   1.000
_cell.length_b   1.000
_cell.length_c   1.000
_cell.angle_alpha   90.00
_cell.angle_beta   90.00
_cell.angle_gamma   90.00
#
_symmetry.space_group_name_H-M   'P 1'
#
loop_
_entity.id
_entity.type
_entity.pdbx_description
1 polymer ?
#
loop_
_entity_poly.entity_id
_entity_poly.type
_entity_poly.pdbx_seq_one_letter_code
_entity_poly.pdbx_strand_id
1 'polypeptide(L)'
;MALLGCDLFTNTDFSQAKGEWEFPNITQINSIQVKEVSLSVMGDSEDEVMLDIRWTRVEDEEYFLFMANGTMVGDTFTGTYRLNSDWNTIQQLTVKFSKVGDSLKLECSGTGGLAGIALTGGIPAIY
;
A
#
# COMPACT_ATOMS: atom_id res chain seq x y z
N MET A 1 -1.85 16.84 34.04
CA MET A 1 -1.90 17.24 32.61
C MET A 1 -1.05 16.22 31.86
N ALA A 2 -1.66 15.14 31.38
CA ALA A 2 -1.00 14.15 30.56
C ALA A 2 -1.45 14.40 29.12
N LEU A 3 -0.51 14.69 28.22
CA LEU A 3 -0.78 14.71 26.79
C LEU A 3 -1.20 13.29 26.40
N LEU A 4 -2.51 13.08 26.25
CA LEU A 4 -3.03 11.97 25.44
C LEU A 4 -2.67 12.32 24.00
N GLY A 5 -1.47 11.93 23.57
CA GLY A 5 -1.14 11.81 22.16
C GLY A 5 -1.94 10.64 21.60
N CYS A 6 -3.24 10.82 21.45
CA CYS A 6 -4.12 9.85 20.81
C CYS A 6 -3.57 9.59 19.41
N ASP A 7 -3.48 8.32 19.05
CA ASP A 7 -3.25 7.86 17.68
C ASP A 7 -4.08 8.72 16.72
N LEU A 8 -3.42 9.65 16.01
CA LEU A 8 -4.08 10.50 15.02
C LEU A 8 -4.61 9.68 13.85
N PHE A 9 -4.16 8.43 13.72
CA PHE A 9 -4.52 7.48 12.68
C PHE A 9 -5.82 6.77 13.04
N THR A 10 -6.89 7.02 12.29
CA THR A 10 -8.12 6.22 12.38
C THR A 10 -8.00 5.00 11.47
N ASN A 11 -8.61 3.88 11.90
CA ASN A 11 -8.81 2.72 11.05
C ASN A 11 -9.57 3.11 9.78
N THR A 12 -9.12 2.62 8.63
CA THR A 12 -9.66 2.98 7.31
C THR A 12 -10.29 1.75 6.68
N ASP A 13 -11.61 1.73 6.51
CA ASP A 13 -12.30 0.63 5.85
C ASP A 13 -12.10 0.63 4.31
N PHE A 14 -12.59 -0.40 3.63
CA PHE A 14 -12.45 -0.52 2.18
C PHE A 14 -13.01 0.67 1.43
N SER A 15 -14.17 1.19 1.82
CA SER A 15 -14.80 2.34 1.14
C SER A 15 -13.94 3.60 1.23
N GLN A 16 -13.22 3.77 2.35
CA GLN A 16 -12.34 4.92 2.60
C GLN A 16 -10.94 4.75 2.00
N ALA A 17 -10.48 3.51 1.82
CA ALA A 17 -9.22 3.15 1.19
C ALA A 17 -9.32 3.08 -0.34
N LYS A 18 -10.49 2.73 -0.89
CA LYS A 18 -10.73 2.58 -2.34
C LYS A 18 -10.36 3.85 -3.10
N GLY A 19 -9.61 3.68 -4.18
CA GLY A 19 -9.16 4.78 -5.04
C GLY A 19 -7.68 4.71 -5.40
N GLU A 20 -7.21 5.78 -6.03
CA GLU A 20 -5.83 5.94 -6.51
C GLU A 20 -5.06 6.88 -5.57
N TRP A 21 -3.88 6.44 -5.16
CA TRP A 21 -3.06 7.13 -4.15
C TRP A 21 -1.62 7.26 -4.63
N GLU A 22 -1.04 8.44 -4.43
CA GLU A 22 0.38 8.71 -4.67
C GLU A 22 1.12 8.99 -3.37
N PHE A 23 2.37 8.55 -3.28
CA PHE A 23 3.23 8.77 -2.12
C PHE A 23 4.45 9.62 -2.52
N PRO A 24 4.27 10.92 -2.79
CA PRO A 24 5.30 11.78 -3.39
C PRO A 24 6.53 11.99 -2.49
N ASN A 25 6.38 11.76 -1.18
CA ASN A 25 7.46 11.94 -0.21
C ASN A 25 8.31 10.66 0.00
N ILE A 26 7.92 9.54 -0.59
CA ILE A 26 8.69 8.29 -0.50
C ILE A 26 9.78 8.30 -1.57
N THR A 27 11.03 8.43 -1.14
CA THR A 27 12.21 8.45 -2.01
C THR A 27 13.11 7.23 -1.82
N GLN A 28 12.80 6.36 -0.84
CA GLN A 28 13.58 5.17 -0.53
C GLN A 28 12.72 4.04 0.02
N ILE A 29 12.96 2.81 -0.44
CA ILE A 29 12.35 1.56 0.07
C ILE A 29 13.47 0.53 0.23
N ASN A 30 13.64 -0.06 1.42
CA ASN A 30 14.67 -1.09 1.69
C ASN A 30 16.08 -0.71 1.20
N SER A 31 16.50 0.52 1.47
CA SER A 31 17.76 1.13 1.00
C SER A 31 17.84 1.48 -0.49
N ILE A 32 16.86 1.12 -1.31
CA ILE A 32 16.79 1.40 -2.76
C ILE A 32 16.15 2.77 -2.97
N GLN A 33 16.77 3.64 -3.77
CA GLN A 33 16.15 4.91 -4.18
C GLN A 33 15.01 4.67 -5.16
N VAL A 34 13.85 5.27 -4.90
CA VAL A 34 12.64 5.10 -5.70
C VAL A 34 11.98 6.43 -6.04
N LYS A 35 11.17 6.41 -7.10
CA LYS A 35 10.25 7.47 -7.51
C LYS A 35 8.90 6.87 -7.90
N GLU A 36 7.91 7.73 -8.11
CA GLU A 36 6.59 7.33 -8.65
C GLU A 36 5.90 6.25 -7.81
N VAL A 37 6.01 6.37 -6.48
CA VAL A 37 5.42 5.41 -5.54
C VAL A 37 3.91 5.64 -5.46
N SER A 38 3.13 4.59 -5.69
CA SER A 38 1.67 4.72 -5.69
C SER A 38 0.96 3.41 -5.31
N LEU A 39 -0.34 3.54 -5.02
CA LEU A 39 -1.25 2.45 -4.70
C LEU A 39 -2.57 2.67 -5.45
N SER A 40 -3.09 1.62 -6.07
CA SER A 40 -4.49 1.54 -6.51
C SER A 40 -5.22 0.54 -5.62
N VAL A 41 -6.30 0.96 -4.97
CA VAL A 41 -7.22 0.08 -4.21
C VAL A 41 -8.50 -0.07 -5.02
N MET A 42 -8.73 -1.26 -5.53
CA MET A 42 -9.81 -1.59 -6.47
C MET A 42 -10.64 -2.77 -5.93
N GLY A 43 -11.78 -3.01 -6.56
CA GLY A 43 -12.71 -4.07 -6.17
C GLY A 43 -14.15 -3.59 -6.08
N ASP A 44 -15.10 -4.52 -6.18
CA ASP A 44 -16.52 -4.21 -6.05
C ASP A 44 -17.01 -4.31 -4.60
N SER A 45 -16.29 -5.05 -3.74
CA SER A 45 -16.64 -5.25 -2.34
C SER A 45 -15.42 -5.58 -1.48
N GLU A 46 -15.61 -5.60 -0.16
CA GLU A 46 -14.62 -6.06 0.83
C GLU A 46 -14.19 -7.52 0.62
N ASP A 47 -15.02 -8.34 -0.03
CA ASP A 47 -14.73 -9.76 -0.30
C ASP A 47 -13.92 -9.97 -1.60
N GLU A 48 -13.74 -8.93 -2.41
CA GLU A 48 -13.01 -9.01 -3.69
C GLU A 48 -12.24 -7.71 -3.92
N VAL A 49 -11.07 -7.62 -3.30
CA VAL A 49 -10.18 -6.45 -3.32
C VAL A 49 -8.93 -6.75 -4.14
N MET A 50 -8.58 -5.81 -5.01
CA MET A 50 -7.33 -5.80 -5.77
C MET A 50 -6.47 -4.62 -5.32
N LEU A 51 -5.19 -4.86 -5.09
CA LEU A 51 -4.21 -3.80 -4.81
C LEU A 51 -3.13 -3.81 -5.89
N ASP A 52 -2.88 -2.67 -6.50
CA ASP A 52 -1.67 -2.45 -7.30
C ASP A 52 -0.73 -1.53 -6.52
N ILE A 53 0.34 -2.08 -5.95
CA ILE A 53 1.38 -1.31 -5.26
C ILE A 53 2.54 -1.16 -6.24
N ARG A 54 2.95 0.08 -6.54
CA ARG A 54 3.97 0.34 -7.55
C ARG A 54 5.03 1.34 -7.11
N TRP A 55 6.23 1.19 -7.67
CA TRP A 55 7.32 2.18 -7.60
C TRP A 55 8.34 1.92 -8.71
N THR A 56 9.10 2.95 -9.07
CA THR A 56 10.20 2.87 -10.05
C THR A 56 11.54 3.08 -9.34
N ARG A 57 12.53 2.22 -9.59
CA ARG A 57 13.90 2.42 -9.07
C ARG A 57 14.58 3.55 -9.83
N VAL A 58 15.28 4.43 -9.11
CA VAL A 58 15.95 5.60 -9.71
C VAL A 58 17.20 5.22 -10.49
N GLU A 59 17.95 4.21 -10.03
CA GLU A 59 19.25 3.83 -10.61
C GLU A 59 19.16 3.32 -12.06
N ASP A 60 18.16 2.51 -12.35
CA ASP A 60 18.03 1.75 -13.60
C ASP A 60 16.64 1.88 -14.25
N GLU A 61 15.78 2.73 -13.72
CA GLU A 61 14.40 2.92 -14.19
C GLU A 61 13.56 1.63 -14.15
N GLU A 62 13.94 0.64 -13.33
CA GLU A 62 13.21 -0.61 -13.18
C GLU A 62 11.85 -0.36 -12.51
N TYR A 63 10.77 -0.73 -13.20
CA TYR A 63 9.40 -0.56 -12.74
C TYR A 63 8.88 -1.82 -12.02
N PHE A 64 8.49 -1.63 -10.76
CA PHE A 64 7.88 -2.67 -9.92
C PHE A 64 6.38 -2.46 -9.82
N LEU A 65 5.63 -3.51 -10.12
CA LEU A 65 4.19 -3.57 -9.89
C LEU A 65 3.84 -4.88 -9.19
N PHE A 66 3.37 -4.74 -7.95
CA PHE A 66 2.88 -5.83 -7.12
C PHE A 66 1.36 -5.88 -7.19
N MET A 67 0.84 -6.87 -7.91
CA MET A 67 -0.60 -7.06 -8.11
C MET A 67 -1.10 -8.04 -7.06
N ALA A 68 -1.87 -7.54 -6.09
CA ALA A 68 -2.45 -8.32 -5.02
C ALA A 68 -3.95 -8.56 -5.23
N ASN A 69 -4.40 -9.75 -4.85
CA ASN A 69 -5.83 -10.12 -4.80
C ASN A 69 -6.12 -10.68 -3.41
N GLY A 70 -7.24 -10.29 -2.81
CA GLY A 70 -7.60 -10.71 -1.47
C GLY A 70 -8.92 -10.12 -0.99
N THR A 71 -9.08 -10.12 0.33
CA THR A 71 -10.23 -9.56 1.03
C THR A 71 -9.78 -8.49 2.02
N MET A 72 -10.68 -7.57 2.36
CA MET A 72 -10.46 -6.55 3.38
C MET A 72 -11.50 -6.69 4.47
N VAL A 73 -11.06 -6.86 5.72
CA VAL A 73 -11.94 -6.92 6.90
C VAL A 73 -11.58 -5.75 7.80
N GLY A 74 -12.48 -4.78 7.90
CA GLY A 74 -12.19 -3.52 8.56
C GLY A 74 -11.03 -2.81 7.86
N ASP A 75 -9.94 -2.56 8.58
CA ASP A 75 -8.76 -1.85 8.09
C ASP A 75 -7.66 -2.75 7.50
N THR A 76 -7.91 -4.05 7.42
CA THR A 76 -6.88 -5.03 7.12
C THR A 76 -7.22 -5.80 5.86
N PHE A 77 -6.41 -5.62 4.82
CA PHE A 77 -6.39 -6.47 3.64
C PHE A 77 -5.55 -7.72 3.92
N THR A 78 -6.04 -8.89 3.52
CA THR A 78 -5.29 -10.15 3.50
C THR A 78 -5.47 -10.83 2.16
N GLY A 79 -4.36 -11.23 1.54
CA GLY A 79 -4.38 -11.84 0.23
C GLY A 79 -3.03 -12.35 -0.21
N THR A 80 -2.88 -12.46 -1.52
CA THR A 80 -1.62 -12.84 -2.16
C THR A 80 -1.28 -11.88 -3.27
N TYR A 81 0.01 -11.77 -3.60
CA TYR A 81 0.46 -10.94 -4.71
C TYR A 81 1.48 -11.65 -5.59
N ARG A 82 1.65 -11.08 -6.80
CA ARG A 82 2.72 -11.40 -7.75
C ARG A 82 3.41 -10.12 -8.19
N LEU A 83 4.68 -10.23 -8.57
CA LEU A 83 5.43 -9.12 -9.17
C LEU A 83 5.26 -9.17 -10.69
N ASN A 84 5.13 -8.04 -11.37
CA ASN A 84 5.00 -7.95 -12.82
C ASN A 84 6.13 -8.63 -13.62
N SER A 85 7.34 -8.70 -13.07
CA SER A 85 8.48 -9.43 -13.66
C SER A 85 8.55 -10.91 -13.26
N ASP A 86 7.73 -11.36 -12.30
CA ASP A 86 7.64 -12.76 -11.85
C ASP A 86 6.19 -13.20 -11.57
N TRP A 87 5.61 -13.84 -12.56
CA TRP A 87 4.24 -14.36 -12.51
C TRP A 87 4.13 -15.76 -11.89
N ASN A 88 5.24 -16.45 -11.64
CA ASN A 88 5.23 -17.82 -11.13
C ASN A 88 5.29 -17.86 -9.60
N THR A 89 5.84 -16.83 -8.98
CA THR A 89 5.97 -16.74 -7.52
C THR A 89 4.76 -16.02 -6.91
N ILE A 90 3.98 -16.74 -6.12
CA ILE A 90 2.88 -16.19 -5.32
C ILE A 90 3.37 -15.97 -3.90
N GLN A 91 3.19 -14.76 -3.38
CA GLN A 91 3.60 -14.37 -2.04
C GLN A 91 2.38 -14.00 -1.17
N GLN A 92 2.48 -14.19 0.14
CA GLN A 92 1.44 -13.79 1.09
C GLN A 92 1.57 -12.30 1.43
N LEU A 93 0.45 -11.61 1.56
CA LEU A 93 0.41 -10.20 1.90
C LEU A 93 -0.72 -9.90 2.86
N THR A 94 -0.38 -9.20 3.94
CA THR A 94 -1.34 -8.50 4.79
C THR A 94 -0.98 -7.02 4.77
N VAL A 95 -1.96 -6.17 4.48
CA VAL A 95 -1.80 -4.70 4.49
C VAL A 95 -2.75 -4.11 5.52
N LYS A 96 -2.22 -3.38 6.49
CA LYS A 96 -3.03 -2.59 7.41
C LYS A 96 -3.13 -1.15 6.91
N PHE A 97 -4.34 -0.65 6.72
CA PHE A 97 -4.64 0.71 6.30
C PHE A 97 -4.96 1.62 7.48
N SER A 98 -4.54 2.87 7.40
CA SER A 98 -4.96 3.91 8.35
C SER A 98 -4.91 5.29 7.70
N LYS A 99 -5.66 6.26 8.24
CA LYS A 99 -5.69 7.65 7.73
C LYS A 99 -5.50 8.68 8.83
N VAL A 100 -4.79 9.76 8.50
CA VAL A 100 -4.73 11.01 9.28
C VAL A 100 -5.23 12.13 8.39
N GLY A 101 -6.45 12.60 8.66
CA GLY A 101 -7.15 13.47 7.70
C GLY A 101 -7.26 12.78 6.35
N ASP A 102 -6.79 13.44 5.29
CA ASP A 102 -6.82 12.89 3.93
C ASP A 102 -5.58 12.06 3.58
N SER A 103 -4.62 11.92 4.50
CA SER A 103 -3.39 11.20 4.23
C SER A 103 -3.51 9.71 4.55
N LEU A 104 -3.25 8.86 3.55
CA LEU A 104 -3.23 7.42 3.70
C LEU A 104 -1.87 6.91 4.21
N LYS A 105 -1.94 5.91 5.09
CA LYS A 105 -0.83 5.06 5.49
C LYS A 105 -1.19 3.60 5.23
N LEU A 106 -0.22 2.83 4.78
CA LEU A 106 -0.30 1.37 4.69
C LEU A 106 0.94 0.71 5.29
N GLU A 107 0.73 -0.43 5.95
CA GLU A 107 1.78 -1.25 6.57
C GLU A 107 1.67 -2.68 6.04
N CYS A 108 2.67 -3.10 5.29
CA CYS A 108 2.75 -4.41 4.64
C CYS A 108 3.49 -5.42 5.52
N SER A 109 2.92 -6.62 5.63
CA SER A 109 3.55 -7.79 6.23
C SER A 109 3.26 -9.03 5.37
N GLY A 110 3.95 -10.14 5.66
CA GLY A 110 3.88 -11.35 4.84
C GLY A 110 5.26 -11.74 4.32
N THR A 111 5.35 -12.12 3.05
CA THR A 111 6.57 -12.64 2.43
C THR A 111 6.97 -11.84 1.19
N GLY A 112 8.23 -11.97 0.77
CA GLY A 112 8.74 -11.35 -0.45
C GLY A 112 9.03 -9.85 -0.33
N GLY A 113 9.12 -9.17 -1.49
CA GLY A 113 9.55 -7.76 -1.58
C GLY A 113 8.67 -6.72 -0.87
N LEU A 114 7.43 -7.05 -0.49
CA LEU A 114 6.56 -6.16 0.29
C LEU A 114 6.68 -6.34 1.81
N ALA A 115 7.38 -7.38 2.28
CA ALA A 115 7.44 -7.70 3.70
C ALA A 115 8.12 -6.57 4.51
N GLY A 116 7.39 -5.99 5.46
CA GLY A 116 7.89 -4.94 6.35
C GLY A 116 7.88 -3.54 5.74
N ILE A 117 7.37 -3.36 4.52
CA ILE A 117 7.25 -2.02 3.91
C ILE A 117 6.12 -1.23 4.58
N ALA A 118 6.38 0.02 4.91
CA ALA A 118 5.34 0.98 5.28
C ALA A 118 5.41 2.19 4.35
N LEU A 119 4.27 2.57 3.77
CA LEU A 119 4.14 3.79 2.99
C LEU A 119 3.23 4.76 3.74
N THR A 120 3.72 5.97 3.96
CA THR A 120 3.02 7.03 4.72
C THR A 120 2.96 8.29 3.88
N GLY A 121 1.93 9.11 4.08
CA GLY A 121 1.82 10.38 3.35
C GLY A 121 1.13 10.21 2.00
N GLY A 122 0.33 9.16 1.82
CA GLY A 122 -0.42 8.95 0.58
C GLY A 122 -1.47 10.04 0.39
N ILE A 123 -1.53 10.61 -0.80
CA ILE A 123 -2.53 11.62 -1.19
C ILE A 123 -3.35 11.09 -2.37
N PRO A 124 -4.63 11.49 -2.52
CA PRO A 124 -5.42 11.10 -3.69
C PRO A 124 -4.73 11.56 -4.98
N ALA A 125 -4.66 10.66 -5.98
CA ALA A 125 -4.14 11.02 -7.30
C ALA A 125 -5.08 12.03 -7.99
N ILE A 126 -4.51 13.04 -8.65
CA ILE A 126 -5.25 14.04 -9.42
C ILE A 126 -4.97 13.78 -10.90
N TYR A 127 -5.98 13.33 -11.64
CA TYR A 127 -5.93 13.10 -13.09
C TYR A 127 -6.73 14.16 -13.84
#